data_AF-A0A2S7TME9-F1
#
_entry.id   AF-A0A2S7TME9-F1
#
_cell.length_a   1.000
_cell.length_b   1.000
_cell.length_c   1.000
_cell.angle_alpha   90.00
_cell.angle_beta   90.00
_cell.angle_gamma   90.00
#
_symmetry.space_group_name_H-M   'P 1'
#
loop_
_entity.id
_entity.type
_entity.pdbx_description
1 polymer ?
#
loop_
_entity_poly.entity_id
_entity_poly.type
_entity_poly.pdbx_seq_one_letter_code
_entity_poly.pdbx_strand_id
1 'polypeptide(L)'
;MIDTLDVNFRSKDKTRLRESVYTLIHEFGHLLTLNNTQIRPTSKSQQVEGAPYLTVEGEAYKYSYLNKFVSLFWKGKLLDRWDYIKERHCFIEDSELCIEKLFGLYTENYSDFVTDYAAESPEEDIVESWTYFVLKDKVKKPRTIAQKKINFFYQYPELVAYRASIRNNIKKYIQ
;
A
#
# COMPACT_ATOMS: atom_id res chain seq x y z
N MET A 1 11.60 4.39 -0.40
CA MET A 1 12.95 3.90 0.02
C MET A 1 12.70 2.75 0.97
N ILE A 2 13.43 1.63 0.87
CA ILE A 2 13.20 0.51 1.79
C ILE A 2 13.69 0.88 3.20
N ASP A 3 12.78 1.05 4.16
CA ASP A 3 13.16 1.35 5.54
C ASP A 3 13.16 0.07 6.40
N THR A 4 14.37 -0.38 6.72
CA THR A 4 14.57 -1.53 7.62
C THR A 4 15.21 -1.13 8.94
N LEU A 5 15.39 0.16 9.21
CA LEU A 5 16.00 0.64 10.45
C LEU A 5 15.17 0.23 11.67
N ASP A 6 13.86 0.07 11.47
CA ASP A 6 12.94 -0.39 12.49
C ASP A 6 12.89 -1.92 12.70
N VAL A 7 13.66 -2.69 11.95
CA VAL A 7 13.65 -4.14 12.03
C VAL A 7 14.63 -4.64 13.10
N ASN A 8 14.12 -5.27 14.16
CA ASN A 8 14.94 -5.89 15.21
C ASN A 8 14.42 -7.27 15.65
N PHE A 9 14.81 -8.32 14.90
CA PHE A 9 14.50 -9.72 15.23
C PHE A 9 15.33 -10.31 16.38
N ARG A 10 16.28 -9.56 16.95
CA ARG A 10 17.04 -9.98 18.14
C ARG A 10 16.37 -9.56 19.45
N SER A 11 15.35 -8.71 19.37
CA SER A 11 14.59 -8.28 20.54
C SER A 11 13.93 -9.48 21.22
N LYS A 12 13.88 -9.44 22.55
CA LYS A 12 13.06 -10.37 23.36
C LYS A 12 11.64 -9.85 23.56
N ASP A 13 11.38 -8.60 23.21
CA ASP A 13 10.05 -7.98 23.26
C ASP A 13 9.21 -8.47 22.08
N LYS A 14 8.12 -9.19 22.39
CA LYS A 14 7.19 -9.71 21.38
C LYS A 14 6.51 -8.61 20.56
N THR A 15 6.26 -7.44 21.14
CA THR A 15 5.69 -6.31 20.42
C THR A 15 6.67 -5.82 19.35
N ARG A 16 7.94 -5.61 19.73
CA ARG A 16 8.98 -5.21 18.77
C ARG A 16 9.22 -6.24 17.67
N LEU A 17 9.12 -7.53 18.00
CA LEU A 17 9.19 -8.60 17.00
C LEU A 17 8.02 -8.53 16.00
N ARG A 18 6.81 -8.26 16.47
CA ARG A 18 5.63 -8.10 15.60
C ARG A 18 5.71 -6.87 14.71
N GLU A 19 6.20 -5.75 15.24
CA GLU A 19 6.50 -4.54 14.45
C GLU A 19 7.55 -4.85 13.37
N SER A 20 8.63 -5.54 13.72
CA SER A 20 9.66 -5.95 12.75
C SER A 20 9.10 -6.84 11.63
N VAL A 21 8.19 -7.75 11.97
CA VAL A 21 7.47 -8.57 10.97
C VAL A 21 6.59 -7.69 10.08
N TYR A 22 5.86 -6.73 10.66
CA TYR A 22 5.02 -5.80 9.93
C TYR A 22 5.83 -5.00 8.92
N THR A 23 6.88 -4.31 9.37
CA THR A 23 7.78 -3.50 8.53
C THR A 23 8.36 -4.33 7.39
N LEU A 24 8.88 -5.54 7.65
CA LEU A 24 9.42 -6.37 6.57
C LEU A 24 8.39 -6.77 5.51
N ILE A 25 7.14 -7.06 5.91
CA ILE A 25 6.09 -7.43 4.96
C ILE A 25 5.66 -6.22 4.15
N HIS A 26 5.57 -5.06 4.80
CA HIS A 26 5.29 -3.77 4.18
C HIS A 26 6.36 -3.43 3.12
N GLU A 27 7.63 -3.47 3.49
CA GLU A 27 8.73 -3.19 2.55
C GLU A 27 8.83 -4.20 1.40
N PHE A 28 8.52 -5.47 1.66
CA PHE A 28 8.37 -6.44 0.58
C PHE A 28 7.20 -6.09 -0.34
N GLY A 29 6.13 -5.50 0.18
CA GLY A 29 5.01 -4.97 -0.59
C GLY A 29 5.47 -3.95 -1.62
N HIS A 30 6.31 -2.98 -1.26
CA HIS A 30 6.88 -2.03 -2.24
C HIS A 30 7.66 -2.75 -3.34
N LEU A 31 8.54 -3.69 -2.97
CA LEU A 31 9.29 -4.49 -3.95
C LEU A 31 8.35 -5.28 -4.88
N LEU A 32 7.25 -5.79 -4.34
CA LEU A 32 6.27 -6.56 -5.08
C LEU A 32 5.50 -5.70 -6.08
N THR A 33 5.12 -4.47 -5.70
CA THR A 33 4.22 -3.60 -6.47
C THR A 33 4.94 -2.57 -7.33
N LEU A 34 6.23 -2.33 -7.10
CA LEU A 34 7.04 -1.32 -7.79
C LEU A 34 8.29 -1.90 -8.50
N ASN A 35 8.43 -3.21 -8.64
CA ASN A 35 9.53 -3.78 -9.44
C ASN A 35 9.36 -3.53 -10.96
N ASN A 36 10.38 -3.91 -11.72
CA ASN A 36 10.47 -3.72 -13.18
C ASN A 36 9.40 -4.45 -14.02
N THR A 37 8.61 -5.36 -13.42
CA THR A 37 7.43 -5.96 -14.08
C THR A 37 6.15 -5.18 -13.83
N GLN A 38 6.15 -4.25 -12.86
CA GLN A 38 5.00 -3.48 -12.42
C GLN A 38 5.01 -2.04 -12.92
N ILE A 39 6.19 -1.42 -12.96
CA ILE A 39 6.40 -0.04 -13.39
C ILE A 39 7.51 0.07 -14.45
N ARG A 40 7.44 1.11 -15.28
CA ARG A 40 8.47 1.48 -16.24
C ARG A 40 8.95 2.92 -16.04
N PRO A 41 10.23 3.22 -16.34
CA PRO A 41 10.68 4.60 -16.43
C PRO A 41 9.83 5.39 -17.45
N THR A 42 9.60 6.66 -17.15
CA THR A 42 8.78 7.56 -17.97
C THR A 42 9.27 8.99 -17.81
N SER A 43 9.05 9.82 -18.84
CA SER A 43 9.27 11.26 -18.77
C SER A 43 7.99 12.04 -18.49
N LYS A 44 6.87 11.35 -18.23
CA LYS A 44 5.60 11.97 -17.87
C LYS A 44 5.70 12.53 -16.45
N SER A 45 5.23 13.76 -16.27
CA SER A 45 5.16 14.44 -14.98
C SER A 45 3.72 14.65 -14.49
N GLN A 46 2.73 14.29 -15.31
CA GLN A 46 1.31 14.47 -14.99
C GLN A 46 0.50 13.23 -15.40
N GLN A 47 -0.45 12.86 -14.55
CA GLN A 47 -1.40 11.79 -14.85
C GLN A 47 -2.27 12.22 -16.04
N VAL A 48 -2.40 11.33 -17.03
CA VAL A 48 -3.29 11.53 -18.17
C VAL A 48 -4.54 10.68 -17.98
N GLU A 49 -5.72 11.26 -18.24
CA GLU A 49 -6.98 10.54 -18.13
C GLU A 49 -6.99 9.30 -19.03
N GLY A 50 -7.40 8.16 -18.46
CA GLY A 50 -7.45 6.87 -19.16
C GLY A 50 -6.09 6.20 -19.41
N ALA A 51 -4.97 6.88 -19.11
CA ALA A 51 -3.65 6.26 -19.11
C ALA A 51 -3.45 5.38 -17.86
N PRO A 52 -2.48 4.45 -17.87
CA PRO A 52 -2.05 3.78 -16.65
C PRO A 52 -1.63 4.79 -15.58
N TYR A 53 -1.72 4.34 -14.32
CA TYR A 53 -1.35 5.15 -13.17
C TYR A 53 0.12 5.59 -13.23
N LEU A 54 0.35 6.87 -12.97
CA LEU A 54 1.66 7.50 -12.91
C LEU A 54 2.02 7.74 -11.45
N THR A 55 3.21 7.29 -11.08
CA THR A 55 3.80 7.50 -9.75
C THR A 55 5.17 8.19 -9.88
N VAL A 56 5.75 8.60 -8.76
CA VAL A 56 7.08 9.21 -8.70
C VAL A 56 8.17 8.22 -9.14
N GLU A 57 7.98 6.92 -8.96
CA GLU A 57 8.93 5.89 -9.43
C GLU A 57 8.77 5.53 -10.92
N GLY A 58 7.70 5.97 -11.58
CA GLY A 58 7.46 5.71 -13.00
C GLY A 58 5.99 5.53 -13.39
N GLU A 59 5.76 5.01 -14.59
CA GLU A 59 4.41 4.69 -15.07
C GLU A 59 4.12 3.21 -14.86
N ALA A 60 3.00 2.90 -14.23
CA ALA A 60 2.56 1.53 -14.03
C ALA A 60 2.22 0.86 -15.37
N TYR A 61 2.53 -0.43 -15.53
CA TYR A 61 2.02 -1.19 -16.66
C TYR A 61 0.51 -1.39 -16.54
N LYS A 62 -0.19 -1.42 -17.68
CA LYS A 62 -1.66 -1.60 -17.73
C LYS A 62 -2.15 -2.78 -16.89
N TYR A 63 -1.39 -3.87 -16.84
CA TYR A 63 -1.76 -5.10 -16.13
C TYR A 63 -1.07 -5.30 -14.77
N SER A 64 -0.28 -4.32 -14.32
CA SER A 64 0.38 -4.38 -13.01
C SER A 64 -0.64 -4.39 -11.87
N TYR A 65 -0.22 -4.90 -10.70
CA TYR A 65 -1.03 -4.92 -9.50
C TYR A 65 -1.42 -3.51 -9.08
N LEU A 66 -0.45 -2.58 -9.05
CA LEU A 66 -0.67 -1.19 -8.69
C LEU A 66 -1.70 -0.54 -9.62
N ASN A 67 -1.53 -0.63 -10.94
CA ASN A 67 -2.48 0.00 -11.87
C ASN A 67 -3.90 -0.55 -11.72
N LYS A 68 -4.03 -1.88 -11.56
CA LYS A 68 -5.34 -2.53 -11.34
C LYS A 68 -5.95 -2.11 -10.00
N PHE A 69 -5.14 -1.98 -8.96
CA PHE A 69 -5.58 -1.59 -7.63
C PHE A 69 -6.08 -0.14 -7.62
N VAL A 70 -5.31 0.81 -8.13
CA VAL A 70 -5.71 2.22 -8.30
C VAL A 70 -6.98 2.30 -9.14
N SER A 71 -7.03 1.55 -10.24
CA SER A 71 -8.20 1.48 -11.12
C SER A 71 -9.45 0.91 -10.46
N LEU A 72 -9.35 0.18 -9.35
CA LEU A 72 -10.53 -0.35 -8.66
C LEU A 72 -10.95 0.50 -7.47
N PHE A 73 -9.99 1.13 -6.79
CA PHE A 73 -10.22 1.66 -5.46
C PHE A 73 -9.95 3.15 -5.30
N TRP A 74 -9.21 3.79 -6.22
CA TRP A 74 -8.86 5.20 -6.13
C TRP A 74 -9.57 6.09 -7.16
N LYS A 75 -10.34 5.52 -8.09
CA LYS A 75 -10.95 6.27 -9.22
C LYS A 75 -11.81 7.46 -8.81
N GLY A 76 -11.78 8.50 -9.65
CA GLY A 76 -12.62 9.68 -9.57
C GLY A 76 -12.22 10.59 -8.41
N LYS A 77 -13.20 11.05 -7.64
CA LYS A 77 -13.02 12.08 -6.61
C LYS A 77 -11.93 11.78 -5.58
N LEU A 78 -11.65 10.50 -5.29
CA LEU A 78 -10.63 10.14 -4.31
C LEU A 78 -9.22 10.46 -4.82
N LEU A 79 -8.85 9.96 -6.01
CA LEU A 79 -7.57 10.28 -6.63
C LEU A 79 -7.48 11.77 -6.96
N ASP A 80 -8.53 12.39 -7.51
CA ASP A 80 -8.52 13.83 -7.81
C ASP A 80 -8.24 14.68 -6.55
N ARG A 81 -8.82 14.27 -5.41
CA ARG A 81 -8.63 14.96 -4.13
C ARG A 81 -7.23 14.74 -3.58
N TRP A 82 -6.72 13.52 -3.68
CA TRP A 82 -5.35 13.20 -3.26
C TRP A 82 -4.31 13.95 -4.11
N ASP A 83 -4.45 13.96 -5.43
CA ASP A 83 -3.59 14.71 -6.36
C ASP A 83 -3.57 16.20 -5.97
N TYR A 84 -4.75 16.79 -5.73
CA TYR A 84 -4.85 18.17 -5.25
C TYR A 84 -4.09 18.38 -3.93
N ILE A 85 -4.20 17.46 -2.97
CA ILE A 85 -3.49 17.56 -1.69
C ILE A 85 -1.99 17.50 -1.91
N LYS A 86 -1.51 16.52 -2.68
CA LYS A 86 -0.08 16.35 -2.96
C LYS A 86 0.50 17.57 -3.65
N GLU A 87 -0.16 18.08 -4.68
CA GLU A 87 0.30 19.23 -5.46
C GLU A 87 0.27 20.55 -4.68
N ARG A 88 -0.67 20.74 -3.75
CA ARG A 88 -0.87 22.04 -3.08
C ARG A 88 -0.32 22.11 -1.67
N HIS A 89 -0.18 20.98 -1.01
CA HIS A 89 0.09 20.92 0.44
C HIS A 89 1.30 20.07 0.80
N CYS A 90 1.85 19.29 -0.13
CA CYS A 90 2.97 18.37 0.12
C CYS A 90 4.23 18.69 -0.70
N PHE A 91 4.49 19.97 -0.99
CA PHE A 91 5.76 20.40 -1.62
C PHE A 91 6.98 20.03 -0.77
N ILE A 92 6.81 20.07 0.54
CA ILE A 92 7.75 19.53 1.52
C ILE A 92 7.07 18.28 2.09
N GLU A 93 7.67 17.13 1.84
CA GLU A 93 7.26 15.85 2.45
C GLU A 93 7.24 16.02 3.97
N ASP A 94 6.23 15.41 4.61
CA ASP A 94 6.05 15.42 6.07
C ASP A 94 5.85 16.79 6.72
N SER A 95 5.53 17.83 5.94
CA SER A 95 5.08 19.09 6.53
C SER A 95 3.77 18.88 7.32
N GLU A 96 3.60 19.59 8.44
CA GLU A 96 2.40 19.49 9.28
C GLU A 96 1.11 19.68 8.46
N LEU A 97 1.12 20.58 7.47
CA LEU A 97 -0.01 20.81 6.59
C LEU A 97 -0.28 19.64 5.65
N CYS A 98 0.75 18.99 5.09
CA CYS A 98 0.59 17.79 4.28
C CYS A 98 -0.04 16.66 5.11
N ILE A 99 0.51 16.41 6.30
CA ILE A 99 0.04 15.38 7.23
C ILE A 99 -1.42 15.64 7.62
N GLU A 100 -1.77 16.89 7.99
CA GLU A 100 -3.14 17.27 8.35
C GLU A 100 -4.13 16.98 7.21
N LYS A 101 -3.75 17.32 5.97
CA LYS A 101 -4.64 17.14 4.81
C LYS A 101 -4.81 15.68 4.41
N LEU A 102 -3.75 14.88 4.47
CA LEU A 102 -3.82 13.44 4.22
C LEU A 102 -4.60 12.72 5.33
N PHE A 103 -4.42 13.12 6.59
CA PHE A 103 -5.25 12.63 7.69
C PHE A 103 -6.72 13.02 7.50
N GLY A 104 -6.99 14.23 7.01
CA GLY A 104 -8.33 14.66 6.59
C GLY A 104 -8.94 13.72 5.54
N LEU A 105 -8.20 13.41 4.47
CA LEU A 105 -8.60 12.45 3.43
C LEU A 105 -8.95 11.09 4.04
N TYR A 106 -8.11 10.58 4.94
CA TYR A 106 -8.39 9.35 5.67
C TYR A 106 -9.69 9.43 6.46
N THR A 107 -9.89 10.47 7.28
CA THR A 107 -11.09 10.59 8.12
C THR A 107 -12.38 10.69 7.31
N GLU A 108 -12.37 11.40 6.19
CA GLU A 108 -13.51 11.51 5.27
C GLU A 108 -13.81 10.19 4.54
N ASN A 109 -12.81 9.32 4.40
CA ASN A 109 -12.90 8.03 3.71
C ASN A 109 -12.47 6.85 4.60
N TYR A 110 -12.81 6.89 5.89
CA TYR A 110 -12.31 5.95 6.89
C TYR A 110 -12.56 4.47 6.57
N SER A 111 -13.68 4.15 5.89
CA SER A 111 -13.98 2.77 5.47
C SER A 111 -13.13 2.27 4.31
N ASP A 112 -12.36 3.15 3.69
CA ASP A 112 -11.67 2.86 2.44
C ASP A 112 -10.22 2.47 2.68
N PHE A 113 -9.63 2.89 3.78
CA PHE A 113 -8.24 2.62 4.13
C PHE A 113 -8.11 1.64 5.29
N VAL A 114 -7.06 0.83 5.28
CA VAL A 114 -6.78 -0.13 6.38
C VAL A 114 -6.11 0.55 7.58
N THR A 115 -5.42 1.66 7.33
CA THR A 115 -4.71 2.54 8.27
C THR A 115 -4.81 3.98 7.76
N ASP A 116 -4.49 4.96 8.60
CA ASP A 116 -4.28 6.34 8.17
C ASP A 116 -3.08 6.47 7.23
N TYR A 117 -2.02 5.71 7.48
CA TYR A 117 -0.83 5.64 6.60
C TYR A 117 -1.17 5.25 5.17
N ALA A 118 -2.13 4.32 4.98
CA ALA A 118 -2.62 3.95 3.66
C ALA A 118 -3.26 5.11 2.86
N ALA A 119 -3.63 6.23 3.49
CA ALA A 119 -4.14 7.39 2.77
C ALA A 119 -3.03 8.32 2.23
N GLU A 120 -1.77 8.10 2.60
CA GLU A 120 -0.65 8.94 2.17
C GLU A 120 -0.39 8.85 0.67
N SER A 121 -0.60 7.67 0.08
CA SER A 121 -0.48 7.45 -1.36
C SER A 121 -1.19 6.16 -1.80
N PRO A 122 -1.55 6.03 -3.10
CA PRO A 122 -2.02 4.76 -3.63
C PRO A 122 -1.00 3.61 -3.54
N GLU A 123 0.29 3.93 -3.51
CA GLU A 123 1.40 3.01 -3.29
C GLU A 123 1.38 2.47 -1.85
N GLU A 124 1.23 3.35 -0.86
CA GLU A 124 1.10 2.95 0.55
C GLU A 124 -0.16 2.12 0.76
N ASP A 125 -1.28 2.49 0.15
CA ASP A 125 -2.53 1.77 0.29
C ASP A 125 -2.47 0.32 -0.20
N ILE A 126 -1.87 0.08 -1.37
CA ILE A 126 -1.71 -1.30 -1.87
C ILE A 126 -0.74 -2.09 -0.99
N VAL A 127 0.31 -1.45 -0.46
CA VAL A 127 1.31 -2.09 0.40
C VAL A 127 0.73 -2.43 1.77
N GLU A 128 0.02 -1.51 2.40
CA GLU A 128 -0.69 -1.73 3.66
C GLU A 128 -1.77 -2.81 3.49
N SER A 129 -2.51 -2.76 2.39
CA SER A 129 -3.48 -3.81 2.04
C SER A 129 -2.83 -5.17 1.85
N TRP A 130 -1.63 -5.23 1.26
CA TRP A 130 -0.82 -6.45 1.14
C TRP A 130 -0.38 -6.95 2.52
N THR A 131 0.10 -6.07 3.38
CA THR A 131 0.52 -6.40 4.75
C THR A 131 -0.64 -7.02 5.54
N TYR A 132 -1.82 -6.42 5.47
CA TYR A 132 -3.03 -6.99 6.06
C TYR A 132 -3.46 -8.29 5.40
N PHE A 133 -3.35 -8.43 4.08
CA PHE A 133 -3.61 -9.69 3.38
C PHE A 133 -2.73 -10.81 3.91
N VAL A 134 -1.43 -10.56 4.10
CA VAL A 134 -0.49 -11.56 4.63
C VAL A 134 -0.79 -11.89 6.09
N LEU A 135 -1.02 -10.88 6.94
CA LEU A 135 -1.13 -11.07 8.38
C LEU A 135 -2.51 -11.55 8.82
N LYS A 136 -3.59 -11.14 8.15
CA LYS A 136 -4.97 -11.45 8.54
C LYS A 136 -5.57 -12.55 7.68
N ASP A 137 -6.65 -13.16 8.17
CA ASP A 137 -7.40 -14.16 7.41
C ASP A 137 -8.33 -13.50 6.38
N LYS A 138 -8.73 -14.29 5.37
CA LYS A 138 -9.64 -13.84 4.31
C LYS A 138 -10.93 -13.27 4.90
N VAL A 139 -11.33 -12.09 4.45
CA VAL A 139 -12.59 -11.49 4.87
C VAL A 139 -13.73 -12.18 4.09
N LYS A 140 -14.54 -13.02 4.77
CA LYS A 140 -15.58 -13.83 4.11
C LYS A 140 -16.68 -12.99 3.44
N LYS A 141 -17.03 -11.84 4.01
CA LYS A 141 -18.07 -10.93 3.54
C LYS A 141 -17.59 -9.47 3.63
N PRO A 142 -16.75 -9.00 2.69
CA PRO A 142 -16.17 -7.67 2.75
C PRO A 142 -17.26 -6.60 2.55
N ARG A 143 -17.47 -5.76 3.57
CA ARG A 143 -18.46 -4.67 3.58
C ARG A 143 -17.84 -3.31 3.26
N THR A 144 -16.60 -3.09 3.70
CA THR A 144 -15.88 -1.84 3.48
C THR A 144 -14.95 -1.94 2.28
N ILE A 145 -14.53 -0.81 1.70
CA ILE A 145 -13.55 -0.80 0.61
C ILE A 145 -12.19 -1.32 1.11
N ALA A 146 -11.77 -0.97 2.33
CA ALA A 146 -10.56 -1.54 2.96
C ALA A 146 -10.56 -3.08 2.99
N GLN A 147 -11.69 -3.70 3.36
CA GLN A 147 -11.81 -5.16 3.35
C GLN A 147 -11.77 -5.77 1.94
N LYS A 148 -12.25 -5.05 0.93
CA LYS A 148 -12.14 -5.47 -0.48
C LYS A 148 -10.69 -5.36 -0.97
N LYS A 149 -9.96 -4.31 -0.58
CA LYS A 149 -8.53 -4.12 -0.86
C LYS A 149 -7.69 -5.25 -0.25
N ILE A 150 -7.94 -5.65 1.00
CA ILE A 150 -7.29 -6.83 1.61
C ILE A 150 -7.55 -8.11 0.78
N ASN A 151 -8.77 -8.28 0.28
CA ASN A 151 -9.13 -9.46 -0.50
C ASN A 151 -8.65 -9.41 -1.97
N PHE A 152 -8.19 -8.26 -2.46
CA PHE A 152 -7.75 -8.05 -3.85
C PHE A 152 -6.73 -9.10 -4.28
N PHE A 153 -5.79 -9.45 -3.41
CA PHE A 153 -4.67 -10.33 -3.76
C PHE A 153 -5.07 -11.80 -3.99
N TYR A 154 -6.25 -12.24 -3.53
CA TYR A 154 -6.71 -13.62 -3.73
C TYR A 154 -6.98 -13.98 -5.20
N GLN A 155 -7.07 -13.00 -6.09
CA GLN A 155 -7.23 -13.25 -7.53
C GLN A 155 -5.92 -13.65 -8.23
N TYR A 156 -4.78 -13.58 -7.52
CA TYR A 156 -3.44 -13.86 -8.04
C TYR A 156 -2.85 -15.09 -7.32
N PRO A 157 -2.87 -16.29 -7.93
CA PRO A 157 -2.40 -17.52 -7.28
C PRO A 157 -0.97 -17.44 -6.72
N GLU A 158 -0.08 -16.76 -7.43
CA GLU A 158 1.30 -16.50 -7.03
C GLU A 158 1.40 -15.69 -5.74
N LEU A 159 0.51 -14.70 -5.53
CA LEU A 159 0.51 -13.89 -4.31
C LEU A 159 -0.07 -14.66 -3.12
N VAL A 160 -1.03 -15.56 -3.37
CA VAL A 160 -1.52 -16.51 -2.36
C VAL A 160 -0.39 -17.47 -1.93
N ALA A 161 0.44 -17.92 -2.87
CA ALA A 161 1.61 -18.74 -2.56
C ALA A 161 2.66 -17.98 -1.76
N TYR A 162 2.95 -16.72 -2.11
CA TYR A 162 3.86 -15.86 -1.33
C TYR A 162 3.36 -15.66 0.10
N ARG A 163 2.07 -15.37 0.28
CA ARG A 163 1.45 -15.27 1.61
C ARG A 163 1.66 -16.54 2.44
N ALA A 164 1.46 -17.71 1.85
CA ALA A 164 1.65 -18.99 2.55
C ALA A 164 3.11 -19.18 3.00
N SER A 165 4.06 -18.88 2.10
CA SER A 165 5.50 -18.94 2.39
C SER A 165 5.91 -17.98 3.50
N ILE A 166 5.50 -16.71 3.40
CA ILE A 166 5.79 -15.67 4.40
C ILE A 166 5.22 -16.07 5.76
N ARG A 167 3.93 -16.47 5.81
CA ARG A 167 3.29 -16.92 7.05
C ARG A 167 4.03 -18.09 7.68
N ASN A 168 4.55 -19.02 6.89
CA ASN A 168 5.33 -20.14 7.42
C ASN A 168 6.64 -19.68 8.08
N ASN A 169 7.34 -18.72 7.47
CA ASN A 169 8.63 -18.20 7.95
C ASN A 169 8.49 -17.33 9.19
N ILE A 170 7.39 -16.59 9.34
CA ILE A 170 7.19 -15.66 10.46
C ILE A 170 6.55 -16.30 11.69
N LYS A 171 6.05 -17.55 11.62
CA LYS A 171 5.33 -18.25 12.72
C LYS A 171 6.00 -18.08 14.08
N LYS A 172 7.33 -18.21 14.15
CA LYS A 172 8.11 -18.12 15.41
C LYS A 172 8.13 -16.71 16.04
N TYR A 173 7.79 -15.66 15.28
CA TYR A 173 7.80 -14.27 15.75
C TYR A 173 6.41 -13.75 16.12
N ILE A 174 5.35 -14.41 15.64
CA ILE A 174 3.96 -13.94 15.80
C ILE A 174 3.15 -14.75 16.84
N GLN A 175 3.72 -15.83 17.39
CA GLN A 175 3.11 -16.67 18.45
C GLN A 175 3.30 -16.12 19.88
#